data_AF-A0A6P0RQ73-F1
#
_entry.id   AF-A0A6P0RQ73-F1
#
_cell.length_a   1.000
_cell.length_b   1.000
_cell.length_c   1.000
_cell.angle_alpha   90.00
_cell.angle_beta   90.00
_cell.angle_gamma   90.00
#
_symmetry.space_group_name_H-M   'P 1'
#
loop_
_entity.id
_entity.type
_entity.pdbx_description
1 polymer ?
#
loop_
_entity_poly.entity_id
_entity_poly.type
_entity_poly.pdbx_seq_one_letter_code
_entity_poly.pdbx_strand_id
1 'polypeptide(L)'
;MEQSYTIKINDRQTGTQHTAKVPADRYILHTAENQGVNLPFSCRNGACTTCAVRVLAGEIYQPEAMGLSPKLRERGYALLCVGYPRSDLEVETQDEDEVYELQFGRYFGKGKVRFGLPLDED
;
A
#
# COMPACT_ATOMS: atom_id res chain seq x y z
N MET A 1 -5.85 -26.98 8.29
CA MET A 1 -6.40 -25.71 8.82
C MET A 1 -5.53 -24.61 8.23
N GLU A 2 -6.12 -23.70 7.45
CA GLU A 2 -5.38 -22.55 6.90
C GLU A 2 -4.95 -21.65 8.06
N GLN A 3 -3.64 -21.44 8.20
CA GLN A 3 -3.09 -20.51 9.20
C GLN A 3 -3.68 -19.12 8.94
N SER A 4 -4.20 -18.49 9.98
CA SER A 4 -4.75 -17.12 9.90
C SER A 4 -4.05 -16.23 10.91
N TYR A 5 -3.98 -14.95 10.62
CA TYR A 5 -3.34 -13.93 11.45
C TYR A 5 -4.31 -12.79 11.75
N THR A 6 -4.06 -12.11 12.87
CA THR A 6 -4.82 -10.94 13.29
C THR A 6 -4.15 -9.69 12.77
N ILE A 7 -4.88 -8.89 12.00
CA ILE A 7 -4.40 -7.65 11.39
C ILE A 7 -5.11 -6.49 12.06
N LYS A 8 -4.35 -5.67 12.80
CA LYS A 8 -4.81 -4.40 13.37
C LYS A 8 -4.46 -3.27 12.42
N ILE A 9 -5.46 -2.49 12.04
CA ILE A 9 -5.33 -1.44 11.02
C ILE A 9 -5.76 -0.13 11.66
N ASN A 10 -4.80 0.75 11.93
CA ASN A 10 -5.03 2.10 12.40
C ASN A 10 -5.34 2.98 11.18
N ASP A 11 -6.59 3.42 11.03
CA ASP A 11 -6.99 4.28 9.92
C ASP A 11 -6.82 5.76 10.29
N ARG A 12 -5.81 6.41 9.69
CA ARG A 12 -5.55 7.85 9.84
C ARG A 12 -6.69 8.73 9.30
N GLN A 13 -7.44 8.28 8.30
CA GLN A 13 -8.50 9.11 7.69
C GLN A 13 -9.72 9.24 8.61
N THR A 14 -10.15 8.13 9.21
CA THR A 14 -11.29 8.13 10.13
C THR A 14 -10.90 8.26 11.60
N GLY A 15 -9.62 8.04 11.93
CA GLY A 15 -9.13 7.97 13.32
C GLY A 15 -9.59 6.71 14.06
N THR A 16 -10.10 5.70 13.34
CA THR A 16 -10.60 4.46 13.94
C THR A 16 -9.60 3.32 13.80
N GLN A 17 -9.68 2.32 14.69
CA GLN A 17 -8.90 1.09 14.59
C GLN A 17 -9.81 -0.05 14.16
N HIS A 18 -9.40 -0.75 13.10
CA HIS A 18 -10.05 -1.97 12.64
C HIS A 18 -9.24 -3.19 13.02
N THR A 19 -9.93 -4.32 13.18
CA THR A 19 -9.29 -5.62 13.35
C THR A 19 -9.92 -6.61 12.39
N ALA A 20 -9.09 -7.30 11.61
CA ALA A 20 -9.51 -8.34 10.68
C ALA A 20 -8.72 -9.62 10.90
N LYS A 21 -9.36 -10.77 10.72
CA LYS A 21 -8.69 -12.08 10.75
C LYS A 21 -8.45 -12.58 9.34
N VAL A 22 -7.20 -12.68 8.92
CA VAL A 22 -6.83 -12.90 7.52
C VAL A 22 -6.07 -14.22 7.36
N PRO A 23 -6.53 -15.15 6.50
CA PRO A 23 -5.77 -16.34 6.13
C PRO A 23 -4.43 -16.00 5.46
N ALA A 24 -3.40 -16.81 5.70
CA ALA A 24 -2.04 -16.60 5.20
C ALA A 24 -1.93 -16.60 3.67
N ASP A 25 -2.90 -17.19 2.97
CA ASP A 25 -2.98 -17.35 1.53
C ASP A 25 -3.98 -16.38 0.88
N ARG A 26 -4.50 -15.39 1.62
CA ARG A 26 -5.44 -14.38 1.11
C ARG A 26 -4.90 -12.96 1.25
N TYR A 27 -5.35 -12.10 0.34
CA TYR A 27 -5.07 -10.67 0.40
C TYR A 27 -5.75 -10.01 1.60
N ILE A 28 -5.00 -9.17 2.31
CA ILE A 28 -5.44 -8.49 3.53
C ILE A 28 -6.64 -7.59 3.25
N LEU A 29 -6.53 -6.67 2.28
CA LEU A 29 -7.60 -5.72 1.99
C LEU A 29 -8.92 -6.43 1.65
N HIS A 30 -8.88 -7.38 0.70
CA HIS A 30 -10.08 -8.09 0.27
C HIS A 30 -10.73 -8.86 1.43
N THR A 31 -9.92 -9.48 2.29
CA THR A 31 -10.43 -10.23 3.44
C THR A 31 -11.02 -9.30 4.51
N ALA A 32 -10.39 -8.14 4.76
CA ALA A 32 -10.89 -7.13 5.68
C ALA A 32 -12.22 -6.52 5.21
N GLU A 33 -12.35 -6.22 3.91
CA GLU A 33 -13.61 -5.73 3.31
C GLU A 33 -14.77 -6.72 3.51
N ASN A 34 -14.52 -8.02 3.31
CA ASN A 34 -15.52 -9.06 3.54
C ASN A 34 -15.93 -9.19 5.02
N GLN A 35 -15.18 -8.58 5.94
CA GLN A 35 -15.48 -8.49 7.38
C GLN A 35 -16.09 -7.14 7.77
N GLY A 36 -16.42 -6.27 6.81
CA GLY A 36 -17.03 -4.97 7.04
C GLY A 36 -16.04 -3.84 7.34
N VAL A 37 -14.73 -4.07 7.13
CA VAL A 37 -13.71 -3.03 7.28
C VAL A 37 -13.61 -2.23 5.98
N ASN A 38 -13.88 -0.93 6.04
CA ASN A 38 -13.79 -0.04 4.88
C ASN A 38 -12.47 0.74 4.91
N LEU A 39 -11.62 0.56 3.91
CA LEU A 39 -10.30 1.18 3.80
C LEU A 39 -10.12 1.81 2.42
N PRO A 40 -9.27 2.84 2.28
CA PRO A 40 -9.02 3.47 0.99
C PRO A 40 -8.34 2.48 0.02
N PHE A 41 -8.89 2.40 -1.20
CA PHE A 41 -8.32 1.63 -2.31
C PHE A 41 -8.67 2.26 -3.66
N SER A 42 -7.92 1.91 -4.70
CA SER A 42 -8.22 2.30 -6.09
C SER A 42 -7.93 1.16 -7.07
N CYS A 43 -6.66 0.92 -7.43
CA CYS A 43 -6.30 0.01 -8.52
C CYS A 43 -6.48 -1.50 -8.22
N ARG A 44 -6.36 -1.91 -6.94
CA ARG A 44 -6.39 -3.32 -6.48
C ARG A 44 -5.38 -4.28 -7.14
N ASN A 45 -4.34 -3.77 -7.81
CA ASN A 45 -3.34 -4.58 -8.50
C ASN A 45 -1.90 -4.25 -8.08
N GLY A 46 -1.74 -3.53 -6.96
CA GLY A 46 -0.44 -3.17 -6.43
C GLY A 46 0.28 -2.04 -7.17
N ALA A 47 -0.38 -1.33 -8.10
CA ALA A 47 0.25 -0.28 -8.91
C ALA A 47 0.15 1.15 -8.33
N CYS A 48 -0.95 1.49 -7.64
CA CYS A 48 -1.12 2.79 -6.98
C CYS A 48 -0.77 2.73 -5.49
N THR A 49 -0.80 3.89 -4.82
CA THR A 49 -0.47 4.05 -3.40
C THR A 49 -1.68 4.32 -2.51
N THR A 50 -2.91 4.29 -3.02
CA THR A 50 -4.14 4.55 -2.24
C THR A 50 -4.34 3.60 -1.05
N CYS A 51 -3.95 2.32 -1.19
CA CYS A 51 -4.06 1.32 -0.13
C CYS A 51 -2.76 1.15 0.67
N ALA A 52 -1.87 2.15 0.60
CA ALA A 52 -0.59 2.10 1.28
C ALA A 52 -0.75 2.19 2.80
N VAL A 53 0.07 1.41 3.48
CA VAL A 53 0.19 1.42 4.93
C VAL A 53 1.65 1.45 5.33
N ARG A 54 1.91 1.87 6.56
CA ARG A 54 3.16 1.63 7.27
C ARG A 54 2.98 0.45 8.22
N VAL A 55 3.84 -0.54 8.10
CA VAL A 55 3.91 -1.68 9.03
C VAL A 55 4.60 -1.20 10.30
N LEU A 56 3.85 -1.24 11.41
CA LEU A 56 4.34 -0.90 12.74
C LEU A 56 4.89 -2.14 13.46
N ALA A 57 4.26 -3.30 13.23
CA ALA A 57 4.70 -4.59 13.75
C ALA A 57 4.31 -5.74 12.82
N GLY A 58 5.14 -6.79 12.83
CA GLY A 58 4.91 -8.04 12.10
C GLY A 58 5.43 -8.05 10.66
N GLU A 59 5.10 -9.11 9.93
CA GLU A 59 5.62 -9.38 8.59
C GLU A 59 4.51 -9.53 7.54
N ILE A 60 4.71 -8.84 6.42
CA ILE A 60 3.81 -8.84 5.26
C ILE A 60 4.60 -9.23 4.00
N TYR A 61 4.03 -10.16 3.24
CA TYR A 61 4.55 -10.57 1.94
C TYR A 61 3.73 -9.93 0.83
N GLN A 62 4.37 -9.20 -0.08
CA GLN A 62 3.70 -8.36 -1.09
C GLN A 62 4.47 -8.35 -2.43
N PRO A 63 4.57 -9.50 -3.13
CA PRO A 63 5.39 -9.60 -4.33
C PRO A 63 4.86 -8.75 -5.50
N GLU A 64 3.54 -8.49 -5.55
CA GLU A 64 2.91 -7.67 -6.59
C GLU A 64 2.87 -6.17 -6.27
N ALA A 65 3.51 -5.70 -5.19
CA ALA A 65 3.53 -4.28 -4.80
C ALA A 65 4.47 -3.43 -5.67
N MET A 66 4.19 -3.35 -6.97
CA MET A 66 4.99 -2.61 -7.95
C MET A 66 4.94 -1.09 -7.78
N GLY A 67 3.89 -0.56 -7.15
CA GLY A 67 3.73 0.86 -6.84
C GLY A 67 4.70 1.36 -5.77
N LEU A 68 5.33 0.45 -5.01
CA LEU A 68 6.32 0.79 -4.00
C LEU A 68 7.75 0.46 -4.45
N SER A 69 8.62 1.47 -4.39
CA SER A 69 10.05 1.31 -4.57
C SER A 69 10.63 0.36 -3.52
N PRO A 70 11.72 -0.38 -3.84
CA PRO A 70 12.39 -1.23 -2.86
C PRO A 70 12.73 -0.49 -1.55
N LYS A 71 13.21 0.75 -1.67
CA LYS A 71 13.56 1.61 -0.51
C LYS A 71 12.36 1.95 0.38
N LEU A 72 11.17 2.16 -0.18
CA LEU A 72 9.97 2.38 0.64
C LEU A 72 9.56 1.09 1.36
N ARG A 73 9.63 -0.04 0.69
CA ARG A 73 9.33 -1.35 1.28
C ARG A 73 10.27 -1.67 2.46
N GLU A 74 11.56 -1.39 2.31
CA GLU A 74 12.55 -1.50 3.39
C GLU A 74 12.26 -0.58 4.58
N ARG A 75 11.62 0.57 4.35
CA ARG A 75 11.16 1.50 5.40
C ARG A 75 9.84 1.07 6.05
N GLY A 76 9.34 -0.12 5.73
CA GLY A 76 8.11 -0.68 6.29
C GLY A 76 6.83 -0.25 5.56
N TYR A 77 6.90 0.31 4.36
CA TYR A 77 5.69 0.59 3.59
C TYR A 77 5.19 -0.66 2.86
N ALA A 78 3.88 -0.84 2.84
CA ALA A 78 3.25 -1.96 2.17
C ALA A 78 1.90 -1.59 1.53
N LEU A 79 1.46 -2.41 0.57
CA LEU A 79 0.15 -2.27 -0.07
C LEU A 79 -0.79 -3.38 0.38
N LEU A 80 -1.87 -3.03 1.09
CA LEU A 80 -2.80 -4.04 1.62
C LEU A 80 -3.55 -4.82 0.54
N CYS A 81 -3.74 -4.23 -0.65
CA CYS A 81 -4.48 -4.87 -1.74
C CYS A 81 -3.80 -6.10 -2.33
N VAL A 82 -2.47 -6.18 -2.20
CA VAL A 82 -1.63 -7.29 -2.69
C VAL A 82 -0.76 -7.87 -1.57
N GLY A 83 -1.16 -7.63 -0.32
CA GLY A 83 -0.44 -8.06 0.85
C GLY A 83 -0.99 -9.36 1.43
N TYR A 84 -0.11 -10.32 1.69
CA TYR A 84 -0.37 -11.54 2.43
C TYR A 84 0.27 -11.46 3.82
N PRO A 85 -0.44 -11.80 4.90
CA PRO A 85 0.15 -11.81 6.22
C PRO A 85 1.10 -13.01 6.40
N ARG A 86 2.20 -12.78 7.13
CA ARG A 86 3.16 -13.82 7.57
C ARG A 86 3.27 -13.92 9.08
N SER A 87 2.74 -12.93 9.79
CA SER A 87 2.50 -12.92 11.23
C SER A 87 1.25 -12.11 11.54
N ASP A 88 0.90 -12.01 12.83
CA ASP A 88 0.01 -10.92 13.27
C ASP A 88 0.63 -9.57 12.90
N LEU A 89 -0.20 -8.63 12.45
CA LEU A 89 0.23 -7.34 11.93
C LEU A 89 -0.40 -6.20 12.70
N GLU A 90 0.39 -5.14 12.89
CA GLU A 90 -0.12 -3.81 13.21
C GLU A 90 0.34 -2.85 12.11
N VAL A 91 -0.62 -2.21 11.45
CA VAL A 91 -0.36 -1.31 10.32
C VAL A 91 -1.14 -0.01 10.51
N GLU A 92 -0.63 1.05 9.89
CA GLU A 92 -1.27 2.36 9.88
C GLU A 92 -1.46 2.83 8.43
N THR A 93 -2.69 3.20 8.05
CA THR A 93 -2.96 3.76 6.71
C THR A 93 -2.11 5.00 6.46
N GLN A 94 -1.72 5.24 5.22
CA GLN A 94 -0.93 6.42 4.86
C GLN A 94 -1.66 7.23 3.79
N ASP A 95 -1.40 8.53 3.77
CA ASP A 95 -1.92 9.39 2.72
C ASP A 95 -1.25 9.07 1.37
N GLU A 96 -2.05 9.00 0.31
CA GLU A 96 -1.56 8.59 -1.01
C GLU A 96 -0.48 9.53 -1.55
N ASP A 97 -0.68 10.85 -1.37
CA ASP A 97 0.24 11.87 -1.85
C ASP A 97 1.53 11.87 -1.02
N GLU A 98 1.44 11.66 0.29
CA GLU A 98 2.60 11.51 1.17
C GLU A 98 3.51 10.36 0.69
N VAL A 99 2.92 9.19 0.39
CA VAL A 99 3.66 8.01 -0.09
C VAL A 99 4.29 8.27 -1.47
N TYR A 100 3.54 8.94 -2.35
CA TYR A 100 4.02 9.31 -3.68
C TYR A 100 5.21 10.29 -3.61
N GLU A 101 5.12 11.33 -2.79
CA GLU A 101 6.19 12.30 -2.57
C GLU A 101 7.44 11.66 -1.96
N LEU A 102 7.29 10.73 -1.02
CA LEU A 102 8.43 10.03 -0.41
C LEU A 102 9.22 9.19 -1.42
N GLN A 103 8.54 8.70 -2.47
CA GLN A 103 9.15 7.84 -3.48
C GLN A 103 9.77 8.63 -4.63
N PHE A 104 9.01 9.57 -5.18
CA PHE A 104 9.41 10.29 -6.39
C PHE A 104 10.01 11.65 -6.09
N GLY A 105 9.96 12.11 -4.83
CA GLY A 105 10.37 13.44 -4.38
C GLY A 105 9.38 14.54 -4.78
N ARG A 106 9.65 15.78 -4.36
CA ARG A 106 8.93 17.00 -4.79
C ARG A 106 9.27 17.41 -6.22
N TYR A 107 9.15 16.48 -7.17
CA TYR A 107 9.44 16.72 -8.59
C TYR A 107 8.19 17.07 -9.39
N PHE A 108 7.00 16.97 -8.80
CA PHE A 108 5.79 17.54 -9.39
C PHE A 108 6.05 19.02 -9.68
N GLY A 109 6.09 19.38 -10.97
CA GLY A 109 6.37 20.75 -11.45
C GLY A 109 7.84 21.15 -11.63
N LYS A 110 8.84 20.27 -11.37
CA LYS A 110 10.27 20.60 -11.64
C LYS A 110 10.79 20.11 -12.99
N GLY A 111 10.05 19.24 -13.67
CA GLY A 111 10.37 18.83 -15.04
C GLY A 111 10.17 19.99 -16.00
N LYS A 112 11.18 20.33 -16.80
CA LYS A 112 10.99 21.24 -17.93
C LYS A 112 10.20 20.47 -18.99
N VAL A 113 8.91 20.77 -19.13
CA VAL A 113 8.13 20.33 -20.29
C VAL A 113 8.70 21.05 -21.51
N ARG A 114 9.39 20.31 -22.37
CA ARG A 114 9.73 20.82 -23.70
C ARG A 114 8.48 20.69 -24.57
N PHE A 115 8.02 21.79 -25.13
CA PHE A 115 6.97 21.78 -26.14
C PHE A 115 7.61 21.32 -27.45
N GLY A 116 7.21 20.15 -27.97
CA GLY A 116 7.70 19.60 -29.24
C GLY A 116 7.28 18.15 -29.42
N LEU A 117 7.09 17.71 -30.67
CA LEU A 117 6.90 16.30 -31.01
C LEU A 117 8.25 15.56 -30.90
N PRO A 118 8.31 14.32 -30.38
CA PRO A 118 9.57 13.57 -30.25
C PRO A 118 10.17 13.06 -31.57
N LEU A 119 9.72 13.57 -32.72
CA LEU A 119 9.99 13.03 -34.05
C LEU A 119 10.76 14.00 -34.97
N ASP A 120 11.63 14.83 -34.40
CA ASP A 120 12.54 15.70 -35.15
C ASP A 120 14.01 15.49 -34.72
N GLU A 121 14.45 14.24 -34.64
CA GLU A 121 15.88 13.89 -34.65
C GLU A 121 16.13 12.89 -35.79
N ASP A 122 16.36 13.44 -37.00
CA ASP A 122 17.22 12.82 -38.03
C ASP A 122 18.69 13.08 -37.69
#